data_AF-A0A0U2DYB9-F1
#
_entry.id   AF-A0A0U2DYB9-F1
#
_cell.length_a   1.000
_cell.length_b   1.000
_cell.length_c   1.000
_cell.angle_alpha   90.00
_cell.angle_beta   90.00
_cell.angle_gamma   90.00
#
_symmetry.space_group_name_H-M   'P 1'
#
loop_
_entity.id
_entity.type
_entity.pdbx_description
1 polymer ?
#
loop_
_entity_poly.entity_id
_entity_poly.type
_entity_poly.pdbx_seq_one_letter_code
_entity_poly.pdbx_strand_id
1 'polypeptide(L)'
;MTNLFSIFDPSTSMNYSLNWLSMLLPLILMPKQYWLKKSKNLLFWMMINNFLFKEFNMLKKNKIFSVINLLTLFFMILIMNFLGMFPYIF
;
A
#
# COMPACT_ATOMS: atom_id res chain seq x y z
N MET A 1 30.65 4.42 13.79
CA MET A 1 30.29 3.89 12.45
C MET A 1 28.89 3.35 12.55
N THR A 2 27.91 3.98 11.93
CA THR A 2 26.52 3.48 11.94
C THR A 2 26.44 2.29 10.99
N ASN A 3 26.11 1.10 11.51
CA ASN A 3 25.86 -0.08 10.70
C ASN A 3 24.67 0.20 9.77
N LEU A 4 24.76 -0.21 8.50
CA LEU A 4 23.62 -0.17 7.58
C LEU A 4 22.40 -0.94 8.13
N PHE A 5 22.65 -1.96 8.96
CA PHE A 5 21.62 -2.74 9.62
C PHE A 5 20.98 -2.05 10.84
N SER A 6 21.55 -0.96 11.37
CA SER A 6 21.01 -0.31 12.57
C SER A 6 19.61 0.28 12.36
N ILE A 7 19.21 0.51 11.11
CA ILE A 7 17.89 1.03 10.75
C ILE A 7 16.80 -0.05 10.91
N PHE A 8 17.16 -1.33 10.80
CA PHE A 8 16.24 -2.46 10.99
C PHE A 8 16.05 -2.82 12.47
N ASP A 9 17.03 -2.52 13.33
CA ASP A 9 16.99 -2.89 14.74
C ASP A 9 16.15 -1.89 15.54
N PRO A 10 14.98 -2.28 16.08
CA PRO A 10 14.11 -1.37 16.84
C PRO A 10 14.72 -0.93 18.19
N SER A 11 15.79 -1.58 18.64
CA SER A 11 16.52 -1.24 19.86
C SER A 11 17.53 -0.11 19.69
N THR A 12 17.81 0.34 18.45
CA THR A 12 18.79 1.41 18.19
C THR A 12 18.21 2.81 18.38
N SER A 13 16.88 2.95 18.33
CA SER A 13 16.20 4.23 18.59
C SER A 13 16.19 4.53 20.08
N MET A 14 16.85 5.61 20.52
CA MET A 14 16.99 5.94 21.94
C MET A 14 15.66 6.29 22.66
N ASN A 15 14.60 6.67 21.95
CA ASN A 15 13.36 7.14 22.57
C ASN A 15 12.11 6.31 22.18
N TYR A 16 11.86 6.13 20.87
CA TYR A 16 10.70 5.37 20.38
C TYR A 16 11.02 4.62 19.08
N SER A 17 10.67 3.34 19.02
CA SER A 17 10.81 2.46 17.85
C SER A 17 9.64 2.62 16.88
N LEU A 18 9.50 3.83 16.30
CA LEU A 18 8.34 4.21 15.48
C LEU A 18 8.30 3.62 14.07
N ASN A 19 9.13 2.62 13.74
CA ASN A 19 9.17 2.00 12.41
C ASN A 19 7.79 1.46 12.00
N TRP A 20 7.00 0.93 12.93
CA TRP A 20 5.68 0.38 12.61
C TRP A 20 4.63 1.43 12.23
N LEU A 21 4.87 2.73 12.48
CA LEU A 21 4.02 3.78 11.93
C LEU A 21 4.09 3.83 10.39
N SER A 22 5.13 3.25 9.76
CA SER A 22 5.20 3.17 8.30
C SER A 22 4.05 2.35 7.70
N MET A 23 3.44 1.44 8.48
CA MET A 23 2.24 0.69 8.06
C MET A 23 1.01 1.56 7.79
N LEU A 24 0.99 2.81 8.26
CA LEU A 24 -0.09 3.76 7.97
C LEU A 24 0.10 4.51 6.64
N LEU A 25 1.30 4.47 6.04
CA LEU A 25 1.61 5.20 4.80
C LEU A 25 0.72 4.79 3.60
N PRO A 26 0.43 3.50 3.36
CA PRO A 26 -0.44 3.11 2.25
C PRO A 26 -1.84 3.73 2.31
N LEU A 27 -2.38 3.95 3.51
CA LEU A 27 -3.70 4.56 3.71
C LEU A 27 -3.73 6.03 3.30
N ILE A 28 -2.59 6.72 3.39
CA ILE A 28 -2.46 8.14 3.03
C ILE A 28 -2.30 8.29 1.51
N LEU A 29 -1.56 7.37 0.88
CA LEU A 29 -1.21 7.45 -0.54
C LEU A 29 -2.35 7.06 -1.48
N MET A 30 -3.33 6.30 -1.01
CA MET A 30 -4.50 5.95 -1.81
C MET A 30 -5.27 7.21 -2.24
N PRO A 31 -5.63 7.34 -3.53
CA PRO A 31 -6.33 8.54 -4.00
C PRO A 31 -7.75 8.59 -3.42
N LYS A 32 -8.06 9.69 -2.74
CA LYS A 32 -9.39 9.93 -2.18
C LYS A 32 -10.21 10.82 -3.12
N GLN A 33 -11.51 10.56 -3.17
CA GLN A 33 -12.43 11.42 -3.91
C GLN A 33 -12.80 12.62 -3.03
N TYR A 34 -12.27 13.80 -3.35
CA TYR A 34 -12.59 15.05 -2.64
C TYR A 34 -13.72 15.84 -3.31
N TRP A 35 -13.92 15.66 -4.61
CA TRP A 35 -14.88 16.42 -5.41
C TRP A 35 -15.88 15.50 -6.10
N LEU A 36 -17.03 16.06 -6.49
CA LEU A 36 -18.04 15.37 -7.30
C LEU A 36 -17.45 14.89 -8.64
N LYS A 37 -16.60 15.69 -9.26
CA LYS A 37 -15.86 15.30 -10.46
C LYS A 37 -14.60 14.52 -10.09
N LYS A 38 -14.46 13.33 -10.67
CA LYS A 38 -13.28 12.47 -10.52
C LYS A 38 -12.04 13.16 -11.11
N SER A 39 -10.96 13.24 -10.34
CA SER A 39 -9.68 13.77 -10.83
C SER A 39 -9.00 12.78 -11.78
N LYS A 40 -8.03 13.24 -12.59
CA LYS A 40 -7.26 12.38 -13.51
C LYS A 40 -6.58 11.22 -12.76
N ASN A 41 -6.00 11.50 -11.59
CA ASN A 41 -5.35 10.48 -10.75
C ASN A 41 -6.36 9.44 -10.24
N LEU A 42 -7.55 9.88 -9.80
CA LEU A 42 -8.60 8.97 -9.34
C LEU A 42 -9.13 8.09 -10.49
N LEU A 43 -9.27 8.66 -11.69
CA LEU A 43 -9.64 7.92 -12.91
C LEU A 43 -8.61 6.83 -13.25
N PHE A 44 -7.32 7.16 -13.24
CA PHE A 44 -6.25 6.19 -13.48
C PHE A 44 -6.30 5.03 -12.48
N TRP A 45 -6.42 5.33 -11.19
CA TRP A 45 -6.53 4.31 -10.15
C TRP A 45 -7.79 3.44 -10.28
N MET A 46 -8.92 4.01 -10.68
CA MET A 46 -10.13 3.22 -10.97
C MET A 46 -9.93 2.29 -12.16
N MET A 47 -9.20 2.68 -13.19
CA MET A 47 -8.91 1.81 -14.32
C MET A 47 -8.08 0.59 -13.90
N ILE A 48 -7.04 0.80 -13.09
CA ILE A 48 -6.22 -0.30 -12.55
C ILE A 48 -7.06 -1.24 -11.67
N ASN A 49 -7.84 -0.68 -10.74
CA ASN A 49 -8.68 -1.48 -9.84
C ASN A 49 -9.72 -2.32 -10.60
N ASN A 50 -10.34 -1.74 -11.62
CA ASN A 50 -11.33 -2.45 -12.44
C ASN A 50 -10.70 -3.56 -13.27
N PHE A 51 -9.48 -3.36 -13.78
CA PHE A 51 -8.74 -4.39 -14.50
C PHE A 51 -8.43 -5.57 -13.57
N LEU A 52 -7.81 -5.31 -12.41
CA LEU A 52 -7.47 -6.34 -11.43
C LEU A 52 -8.71 -7.07 -10.89
N PHE A 53 -9.81 -6.35 -10.63
CA PHE A 53 -11.05 -6.97 -10.15
C PHE A 53 -11.64 -7.95 -11.17
N LYS A 54 -11.54 -7.66 -12.48
CA LYS A 54 -11.99 -8.58 -13.53
C LYS A 54 -11.14 -9.85 -13.58
N GLU A 55 -9.81 -9.70 -13.55
CA GLU A 55 -8.85 -10.82 -13.49
C GLU A 55 -9.12 -11.71 -12.28
N PHE A 56 -9.24 -11.13 -11.08
CA PHE A 56 -9.46 -11.91 -9.86
C PHE A 56 -10.87 -12.51 -9.73
N ASN A 57 -11.90 -11.85 -10.26
CA ASN A 57 -13.23 -12.44 -10.33
C ASN A 57 -13.28 -13.65 -11.27
N MET A 58 -12.50 -13.63 -12.36
CA MET A 58 -12.39 -14.78 -13.25
C MET A 58 -11.79 -16.00 -12.54
N LEU A 59 -10.83 -15.77 -11.64
CA LEU A 59 -10.18 -16.80 -10.83
C LEU A 59 -11.09 -17.40 -9.75
N LYS A 60 -12.02 -16.62 -9.17
CA LYS A 60 -12.93 -17.10 -8.10
C LYS A 60 -14.38 -16.88 -8.50
N LYS A 61 -15.01 -17.92 -9.08
CA LYS A 61 -16.46 -17.93 -9.33
C LYS A 61 -17.22 -17.65 -8.01
N ASN A 62 -17.85 -16.48 -7.95
CA ASN A 62 -18.87 -16.05 -6.98
C ASN A 62 -18.44 -15.78 -5.53
N LYS A 63 -17.14 -15.55 -5.25
CA LYS A 63 -16.70 -15.12 -3.90
C LYS A 63 -16.16 -13.69 -3.90
N ILE A 64 -17.05 -12.71 -4.06
CA ILE A 64 -16.73 -11.26 -4.11
C ILE A 64 -15.89 -10.82 -2.90
N PHE A 65 -16.27 -11.21 -1.68
CA PHE A 65 -15.51 -10.85 -0.47
C PHE A 65 -14.05 -11.33 -0.51
N SER A 66 -13.83 -12.53 -1.04
CA SER A 66 -12.49 -13.10 -1.16
C SER A 66 -11.65 -12.48 -2.28
N VAL A 67 -12.28 -11.82 -3.25
CA VAL A 67 -11.60 -11.04 -4.30
C VAL A 67 -11.22 -9.67 -3.76
N ILE A 68 -12.13 -9.02 -3.02
CA ILE A 68 -11.86 -7.76 -2.34
C ILE A 68 -10.69 -7.91 -1.37
N ASN A 69 -10.68 -8.93 -0.51
CA ASN A 69 -9.57 -9.16 0.41
C ASN A 69 -8.23 -9.39 -0.30
N LEU A 70 -8.25 -9.99 -1.50
CA LEU A 70 -7.04 -10.27 -2.25
C LEU A 70 -6.50 -9.01 -2.93
N LEU A 71 -7.40 -8.17 -3.45
CA LEU A 71 -7.08 -6.84 -3.97
C LEU A 71 -6.51 -5.92 -2.89
N THR A 72 -7.10 -5.88 -1.70
CA THR A 72 -6.62 -5.03 -0.61
C THR A 72 -5.22 -5.46 -0.16
N LEU A 73 -4.99 -6.76 0.03
CA LEU A 73 -3.66 -7.29 0.34
C LEU A 73 -2.65 -6.98 -0.76
N PHE A 74 -3.02 -7.17 -2.02
CA PHE A 74 -2.16 -6.86 -3.16
C PHE A 74 -1.71 -5.40 -3.16
N PHE A 75 -2.64 -4.45 -2.99
CA PHE A 75 -2.29 -3.03 -2.98
C PHE A 75 -1.49 -2.61 -1.75
N MET A 76 -1.79 -3.17 -0.58
CA MET A 76 -0.99 -2.90 0.62
C MET A 76 0.47 -3.31 0.43
N ILE A 77 0.72 -4.52 -0.09
CA ILE A 77 2.08 -5.01 -0.34
C ILE A 77 2.76 -4.17 -1.43
N LEU A 78 2.06 -3.85 -2.52
CA LEU A 78 2.60 -3.06 -3.62
C LEU A 78 3.06 -1.68 -3.14
N ILE A 79 2.24 -0.97 -2.36
CA ILE A 79 2.57 0.38 -1.89
C ILE A 79 3.71 0.34 -0.87
N MET A 80 3.72 -0.64 0.04
CA MET A 80 4.81 -0.78 1.01
C MET A 80 6.15 -1.06 0.31
N ASN A 81 6.16 -1.93 -0.71
CA ASN A 81 7.37 -2.19 -1.49
C ASN A 81 7.81 -0.99 -2.33
N PHE A 82 6.87 -0.26 -2.93
CA PHE A 82 7.19 0.95 -3.67
C PHE A 82 7.80 2.02 -2.77
N LEU A 83 7.27 2.16 -1.55
CA LEU A 83 7.81 3.09 -0.57
C LEU A 83 9.19 2.68 -0.05
N GLY A 84 9.43 1.39 0.15
CA GLY A 84 10.74 0.87 0.55
C GLY A 84 11.85 1.10 -0.48
N MET A 85 11.54 1.53 -1.71
CA MET A 85 12.54 1.94 -2.70
C MET A 85 13.09 3.36 -2.46
N PHE A 86 12.39 4.19 -1.67
CA PHE A 86 12.90 5.51 -1.34
C PHE A 86 14.00 5.43 -0.27
N PRO A 87 15.02 6.29 -0.35
CA PRO A 87 16.08 6.30 0.65
C PRO A 87 15.49 6.55 2.04
N TYR A 88 15.96 5.78 3.03
CA TYR A 88 15.59 5.88 4.45
C TYR A 88 14.14 5.50 4.83
N ILE A 89 13.35 4.91 3.93
CA ILE A 89 12.02 4.36 4.26
C ILE A 89 12.13 2.85 4.50
N PHE A 90 11.68 2.41 5.68
CA PHE A 90 11.62 1.01 6.10
C PHE A 90 10.18 0.53 6.34
#